data_AF-A0A7V5Y629-F1
#
_entry.id   AF-A0A7V5Y629-F1
#
_cell.length_a   1.000
_cell.length_b   1.000
_cell.length_c   1.000
_cell.angle_alpha   90.00
_cell.angle_beta   90.00
_cell.angle_gamma   90.00
#
_symmetry.space_group_name_H-M   'P 1'
#
loop_
_entity.id
_entity.type
_entity.pdbx_description
1 polymer ?
#
loop_
_entity_poly.entity_id
_entity_poly.type
_entity_poly.pdbx_seq_one_letter_code
_entity_poly.pdbx_strand_id
1 'polypeptide(L)'
;MEALSVEVEVMARCVQGKQHPVRLRILSWEEWEIVHNPCAELLGSAFGMMAPCSHYVRRRSDKLRQAVVQRLAKAGPPAVPALIQALGDRNASVREAACRALGKIGDPQAIPALTQVLGDEYASVRQAACEVLGKIGDPQA
;
A
#
# COMPACT_ATOMS: atom_id res chain seq x y z
N MET A 1 0.89 3.03 22.91
CA MET A 1 0.03 2.67 21.77
C MET A 1 0.94 2.06 20.73
N GLU A 2 0.96 0.74 20.63
CA GLU A 2 1.75 0.06 19.60
C GLU A 2 1.19 0.48 18.24
N ALA A 3 2.03 1.07 17.39
CA ALA A 3 1.68 1.23 15.99
C ALA A 3 1.43 -0.19 15.45
N LEU A 4 0.17 -0.50 15.15
CA LEU A 4 -0.23 -1.77 14.54
C LEU A 4 0.46 -1.87 13.18
N SER A 5 1.66 -2.45 13.17
CA SER A 5 2.41 -2.67 11.96
C SER A 5 1.75 -3.81 11.19
N VAL A 6 1.44 -3.59 9.91
CA VAL A 6 0.81 -4.62 9.07
C VAL A 6 1.86 -5.30 8.23
N GLU A 7 1.96 -6.62 8.32
CA GLU A 7 2.82 -7.40 7.43
C GLU A 7 2.09 -7.75 6.14
N VAL A 8 2.71 -7.45 5.00
CA VAL A 8 2.19 -7.78 3.66
C VAL A 8 3.24 -8.49 2.84
N GLU A 9 2.80 -9.48 2.07
CA GLU A 9 3.64 -10.13 1.07
C GLU A 9 3.39 -9.55 -0.31
N VAL A 10 4.45 -9.11 -0.99
CA VAL A 10 4.42 -8.59 -2.36
C VAL A 10 5.40 -9.34 -3.25
N MET A 11 5.02 -9.54 -4.51
CA MET A 11 5.91 -10.15 -5.51
C MET A 11 6.88 -9.09 -6.05
N ALA A 12 8.16 -9.21 -5.69
CA ALA A 12 9.23 -8.36 -6.20
C ALA A 12 9.97 -9.06 -7.33
N ARG A 13 10.27 -8.35 -8.42
CA ARG A 13 11.11 -8.86 -9.51
C ARG A 13 12.59 -8.61 -9.18
N CYS A 14 13.43 -9.64 -9.24
CA CYS A 14 14.89 -9.47 -9.15
C CYS A 14 15.51 -9.16 -10.53
N VAL A 15 16.81 -8.81 -10.58
CA VAL A 15 17.51 -8.51 -11.85
C VAL A 15 17.56 -9.66 -12.84
N GLN A 16 17.42 -10.90 -12.36
CA GLN A 16 17.36 -12.09 -13.21
C GLN A 16 15.95 -12.30 -13.82
N GLY A 17 15.02 -11.37 -13.60
CA GLY A 17 13.65 -11.43 -14.10
C GLY A 17 12.70 -12.33 -13.28
N LYS A 18 13.23 -13.07 -12.29
CA LYS A 18 12.43 -13.94 -11.41
C LYS A 18 11.61 -13.11 -10.41
N GLN A 19 10.43 -13.61 -10.06
CA GLN A 19 9.57 -13.02 -9.04
C GLN A 19 9.76 -13.74 -7.70
N HIS A 20 9.93 -12.98 -6.62
CA HIS A 20 10.12 -13.51 -5.27
C HIS A 20 9.08 -12.92 -4.32
N PRO A 21 8.52 -13.73 -3.40
CA PRO A 21 7.67 -13.24 -2.33
C PRO A 21 8.54 -12.51 -1.30
N VAL A 22 8.39 -11.18 -1.23
CA VAL A 22 9.04 -10.35 -0.21
C VAL A 22 8.00 -9.95 0.82
N ARG A 23 8.27 -10.20 2.10
CA ARG A 23 7.41 -9.73 3.19
C ARG A 23 7.91 -8.40 3.71
N LEU A 24 7.00 -7.45 3.77
CA LEU A 24 7.21 -6.10 4.25
C LEU A 24 6.39 -5.88 5.51
N ARG A 25 6.97 -5.25 6.52
CA ARG A 25 6.25 -4.70 7.66
C ARG A 25 6.04 -3.22 7.42
N ILE A 26 4.77 -2.83 7.33
CA ILE A 26 4.38 -1.43 7.09
C ILE A 26 4.19 -0.78 8.45
N LEU A 27 5.10 0.13 8.81
CA LEU A 27 5.03 0.95 10.02
C LEU A 27 4.21 2.22 9.73
N SER A 28 4.42 2.81 8.56
CA SER A 28 3.63 3.90 7.98
C SER A 28 3.68 3.81 6.45
N TRP A 29 2.92 4.65 5.74
CA TRP A 29 3.00 4.69 4.29
C TRP A 29 4.40 5.06 3.77
N GLU A 30 5.15 5.85 4.53
CA GLU A 30 6.51 6.27 4.20
C GLU A 30 7.61 5.45 4.92
N GLU A 31 7.26 4.45 5.72
CA GLU A 31 8.22 3.67 6.50
C GLU A 31 7.91 2.18 6.48
N TRP A 32 8.71 1.42 5.71
CA TRP A 32 8.52 -0.02 5.48
C TRP A 32 9.82 -0.77 5.80
N GLU A 33 9.70 -1.85 6.56
CA GLU A 33 10.80 -2.77 6.85
C GLU A 33 10.69 -4.02 5.98
N ILE A 34 11.83 -4.53 5.51
CA ILE A 34 11.88 -5.84 4.84
C ILE A 34 12.06 -6.90 5.93
N VAL A 35 11.00 -7.68 6.18
CA VAL A 35 11.02 -8.75 7.19
C VAL A 35 11.63 -10.02 6.61
N HIS A 36 11.31 -10.31 5.35
CA HIS A 36 11.79 -11.51 4.68
C HIS A 36 12.03 -11.23 3.19
N ASN A 37 13.22 -11.62 2.72
CA ASN A 37 13.62 -11.51 1.33
C ASN A 37 14.38 -12.78 0.92
N PRO A 38 13.78 -13.66 0.10
CA PRO A 38 14.40 -14.92 -0.32
C PRO A 38 15.76 -14.76 -1.02
N CYS A 39 16.03 -13.60 -1.64
CA CYS A 39 17.33 -13.36 -2.27
C CYS A 39 18.45 -13.10 -1.26
N ALA A 40 18.14 -12.77 -0.01
CA ALA A 40 19.14 -12.63 1.06
C ALA A 40 19.64 -14.01 1.53
N GLU A 41 18.80 -15.04 1.47
CA GLU A 41 19.18 -16.42 1.82
C GLU A 41 20.18 -17.01 0.81
N LEU A 42 20.10 -16.58 -0.46
CA LEU A 42 21.01 -17.03 -1.52
C LEU A 42 22.40 -16.37 -1.49
N LEU A 43 22.55 -15.21 -0.83
CA LEU A 43 23.79 -14.41 -0.87
C LEU A 43 24.42 -14.17 0.52
N GLY A 44 23.73 -14.51 1.62
CA GLY A 44 24.11 -14.19 2.99
C GLY A 44 23.68 -12.79 3.43
N SER A 45 23.53 -12.56 4.74
CA SER A 45 22.90 -11.35 5.33
C SER A 45 23.57 -10.03 4.91
N ALA A 46 24.89 -10.01 4.71
CA ALA A 46 25.63 -8.85 4.24
C ALA A 46 25.34 -8.48 2.77
N PHE A 47 25.15 -9.48 1.91
CA PHE A 47 24.87 -9.29 0.47
C PHE A 47 23.36 -9.25 0.18
N GLY A 48 22.51 -9.73 1.09
CA GLY A 48 21.06 -9.62 0.99
C GLY A 48 20.55 -8.18 0.90
N MET A 49 21.24 -7.24 1.55
CA MET A 49 20.96 -5.80 1.40
C MET A 49 21.40 -5.23 0.04
N MET A 50 22.40 -5.84 -0.59
CA MET A 50 22.84 -5.54 -1.96
C MET A 50 22.03 -6.32 -3.00
N ALA A 51 21.18 -7.26 -2.57
CA ALA A 51 20.37 -8.05 -3.47
C ALA A 51 19.46 -7.13 -4.29
N PRO A 52 19.31 -7.36 -5.60
CA PRO A 52 18.62 -6.38 -6.44
C PRO A 52 17.11 -6.22 -6.15
N CYS A 53 16.49 -7.22 -5.52
CA CYS A 53 15.14 -7.10 -4.97
C CYS A 53 15.08 -6.14 -3.76
N SER A 54 16.12 -6.05 -2.93
CA SER A 54 16.23 -5.05 -1.86
C SER A 54 16.31 -3.64 -2.45
N HIS A 55 17.04 -3.46 -3.56
CA HIS A 55 17.05 -2.20 -4.30
C HIS A 55 15.68 -1.85 -4.90
N TYR A 56 14.99 -2.84 -5.47
CA TYR A 56 13.65 -2.65 -6.01
C TYR A 56 12.66 -2.19 -4.92
N VAL A 57 12.70 -2.83 -3.75
CA VAL A 57 11.85 -2.44 -2.60
C VAL A 57 12.23 -1.06 -2.08
N ARG A 58 13.53 -0.76 -1.95
CA ARG A 58 14.04 0.54 -1.50
C ARG A 58 13.69 1.68 -2.46
N ARG A 59 13.65 1.43 -3.77
CA ARG A 59 13.22 2.41 -4.77
C ARG A 59 11.74 2.78 -4.65
N ARG A 60 10.94 1.96 -3.96
CA ARG A 60 9.49 2.15 -3.74
C ARG A 60 8.80 2.63 -5.00
N SER A 61 9.00 1.94 -6.13
CA SER A 61 8.39 2.33 -7.40
C SER A 61 6.87 2.43 -7.30
N ASP A 62 6.23 3.25 -8.13
CA ASP A 62 4.78 3.45 -8.08
C ASP A 62 4.01 2.13 -8.24
N LYS A 63 4.53 1.20 -9.06
CA LYS A 63 3.99 -0.17 -9.20
C LYS A 63 4.07 -0.98 -7.92
N LEU A 64 5.18 -0.88 -7.19
CA LEU A 64 5.32 -1.54 -5.89
C LEU A 64 4.35 -0.94 -4.87
N ARG A 65 4.21 0.39 -4.84
CA ARG A 65 3.26 1.08 -3.95
C ARG A 65 1.83 0.65 -4.21
N GLN A 66 1.41 0.57 -5.48
CA GLN A 66 0.11 0.00 -5.84
C GLN A 66 -0.06 -1.46 -5.39
N ALA A 67 0.97 -2.29 -5.57
CA ALA A 67 0.92 -3.68 -5.11
C ALA A 67 0.77 -3.77 -3.59
N VAL A 68 1.46 -2.94 -2.83
CA VAL A 68 1.33 -2.86 -1.36
C VAL A 68 -0.09 -2.43 -0.98
N VAL A 69 -0.67 -1.41 -1.61
CA VAL A 69 -2.06 -1.00 -1.38
C VAL A 69 -3.04 -2.16 -1.59
N GLN A 70 -2.86 -2.96 -2.63
CA GLN A 70 -3.71 -4.14 -2.86
C GLN A 70 -3.58 -5.19 -1.76
N ARG A 71 -2.39 -5.35 -1.16
CA ARG A 71 -2.17 -6.29 -0.05
C ARG A 71 -2.73 -5.75 1.26
N LEU A 72 -2.57 -4.46 1.52
CA LEU A 72 -3.18 -3.75 2.64
C LEU A 72 -4.70 -3.83 2.60
N ALA A 73 -5.32 -3.68 1.43
CA ALA A 73 -6.76 -3.86 1.26
C ALA A 73 -7.25 -5.25 1.72
N LYS A 74 -6.44 -6.29 1.47
CA LYS A 74 -6.74 -7.66 1.90
C LYS A 74 -6.45 -7.91 3.39
N ALA A 75 -5.54 -7.13 3.99
CA ALA A 75 -5.24 -7.20 5.42
C ALA A 75 -6.39 -6.62 6.28
N GLY A 76 -7.23 -5.76 5.70
CA GLY A 76 -8.47 -5.30 6.34
C GLY A 76 -8.28 -4.10 7.26
N PRO A 77 -9.14 -3.93 8.29
CA PRO A 77 -9.18 -2.75 9.16
C PRO A 77 -7.84 -2.29 9.76
N PRO A 78 -6.91 -3.17 10.18
CA PRO A 78 -5.60 -2.74 10.69
C PRO A 78 -4.76 -1.92 9.69
N ALA A 79 -5.04 -2.05 8.39
CA ALA A 79 -4.34 -1.32 7.33
C ALA A 79 -4.91 0.07 7.03
N VAL A 80 -6.07 0.43 7.61
CA VAL A 80 -6.75 1.72 7.35
C VAL A 80 -5.83 2.92 7.58
N PRO A 81 -5.04 3.02 8.68
CA PRO A 81 -4.16 4.18 8.89
C PRO A 81 -3.11 4.36 7.78
N ALA A 82 -2.50 3.27 7.30
CA ALA A 82 -1.52 3.31 6.21
C ALA A 82 -2.19 3.66 4.87
N LEU A 83 -3.39 3.14 4.62
CA LEU A 83 -4.15 3.45 3.40
C LEU A 83 -4.64 4.91 3.37
N ILE A 84 -5.00 5.49 4.51
CA ILE A 84 -5.33 6.92 4.63
C ILE A 84 -4.11 7.78 4.22
N GLN A 85 -2.91 7.44 4.71
CA GLN A 85 -1.70 8.15 4.31
C GLN A 85 -1.40 8.00 2.80
N ALA A 86 -1.70 6.83 2.22
CA ALA A 86 -1.53 6.57 0.78
C ALA A 86 -2.44 7.42 -0.12
N LEU A 87 -3.51 8.03 0.42
CA LEU A 87 -4.33 9.00 -0.31
C LEU A 87 -3.55 10.28 -0.66
N GLY A 88 -2.44 10.57 0.04
CA GLY A 88 -1.54 11.68 -0.26
C GLY A 88 -0.38 11.32 -1.21
N ASP A 89 -0.38 10.11 -1.79
CA ASP A 89 0.74 9.67 -2.63
C ASP A 89 0.93 10.57 -3.86
N ARG A 90 2.19 10.84 -4.20
CA ARG A 90 2.53 11.65 -5.38
C ARG A 90 1.99 11.09 -6.70
N ASN A 91 1.75 9.78 -6.79
CA ASN A 91 1.24 9.12 -7.97
C ASN A 91 -0.29 8.93 -7.88
N ALA A 92 -1.02 9.53 -8.82
CA ALA A 92 -2.48 9.48 -8.88
C ALA A 92 -3.06 8.06 -8.88
N SER A 93 -2.43 7.11 -9.57
CA SER A 93 -2.89 5.72 -9.61
C SER A 93 -2.71 5.01 -8.27
N VAL A 94 -1.72 5.41 -7.46
CA VAL A 94 -1.58 4.93 -6.08
C VAL A 94 -2.70 5.51 -5.21
N ARG A 95 -2.98 6.81 -5.32
CA ARG A 95 -4.09 7.47 -4.61
C ARG A 95 -5.44 6.83 -4.94
N GLU A 96 -5.72 6.61 -6.22
CA GLU A 96 -6.94 5.93 -6.67
C GLU A 96 -7.04 4.51 -6.08
N ALA A 97 -5.94 3.74 -6.12
CA ALA A 97 -5.92 2.40 -5.54
C ALA A 97 -6.19 2.43 -4.03
N ALA A 98 -5.62 3.40 -3.30
CA ALA A 98 -5.81 3.56 -1.86
C ALA A 98 -7.27 3.92 -1.55
N CYS A 99 -7.87 4.83 -2.32
CA CYS A 99 -9.27 5.18 -2.23
C CYS A 99 -10.18 3.96 -2.38
N ARG A 100 -9.97 3.18 -3.46
CA ARG A 100 -10.73 1.95 -3.70
C ARG A 100 -10.49 0.88 -2.62
N ALA A 101 -9.28 0.80 -2.06
CA ALA A 101 -8.96 -0.11 -0.97
C ALA A 101 -9.73 0.25 0.30
N LEU A 102 -9.75 1.52 0.69
CA LEU A 102 -10.52 2.00 1.85
C LEU A 102 -12.02 1.71 1.69
N GLY A 103 -12.58 1.91 0.50
CA GLY A 103 -13.97 1.55 0.22
C GLY A 103 -14.28 0.07 0.28
N LYS A 104 -13.31 -0.81 0.00
CA LYS A 104 -13.47 -2.26 0.19
C LYS A 104 -13.44 -2.66 1.65
N ILE A 105 -12.66 -1.95 2.46
CA ILE A 105 -12.60 -2.19 3.91
C ILE A 105 -13.87 -1.67 4.58
N GLY A 106 -14.40 -0.54 4.11
CA GLY A 106 -15.66 0.02 4.59
C GLY A 106 -15.56 0.73 5.95
N ASP A 107 -14.35 1.03 6.42
CA ASP A 107 -14.15 1.65 7.74
C ASP A 107 -14.51 3.15 7.71
N PRO A 108 -15.50 3.61 8.51
CA PRO A 108 -15.89 5.02 8.58
C PRO A 108 -14.77 5.97 9.01
N GLN A 109 -13.72 5.49 9.68
CA GLN A 109 -12.54 6.29 10.03
C GLN A 109 -11.89 6.94 8.78
N ALA A 110 -12.07 6.35 7.59
CA ALA A 110 -11.54 6.88 6.35
C ALA A 110 -12.32 8.08 5.78
N ILE A 111 -13.56 8.33 6.22
CA ILE A 111 -14.47 9.34 5.63
C ILE A 111 -13.85 10.74 5.58
N PRO A 112 -13.23 11.28 6.66
CA PRO A 112 -12.67 12.62 6.62
C PRO A 112 -11.56 12.76 5.57
N ALA A 113 -10.69 11.75 5.45
CA ALA A 113 -9.61 11.74 4.47
C ALA A 113 -10.15 11.58 3.04
N LEU A 114 -11.11 10.68 2.82
CA LEU A 114 -11.76 10.48 1.51
C LEU A 114 -12.50 11.74 1.04
N THR A 115 -13.07 12.53 1.96
CA THR A 115 -13.71 13.81 1.63
C THR A 115 -12.71 14.81 1.06
N GLN A 116 -11.47 14.83 1.55
CA GLN A 116 -10.41 15.69 1.00
C GLN A 116 -10.02 15.28 -0.43
N VAL A 117 -10.08 13.97 -0.74
CA VAL A 117 -9.75 13.41 -2.06
C VAL A 117 -10.75 13.84 -3.15
N LEU A 118 -11.94 14.33 -2.78
CA LEU A 118 -12.87 14.95 -3.73
C LEU A 118 -12.28 16.20 -4.41
N GLY A 119 -11.25 16.82 -3.83
CA GLY A 119 -10.50 17.93 -4.41
C GLY A 119 -9.28 17.52 -5.23
N ASP A 120 -9.05 16.22 -5.48
CA ASP A 120 -7.86 15.75 -6.19
C ASP A 120 -7.76 16.32 -7.62
N GLU A 121 -6.55 16.58 -8.09
CA GLU A 121 -6.29 17.12 -9.43
C GLU A 121 -6.80 16.17 -10.55
N TYR A 122 -6.75 14.85 -10.33
CA TYR A 122 -7.15 13.86 -11.32
C TYR A 122 -8.60 13.44 -11.17
N ALA A 123 -9.35 13.49 -12.28
CA ALA A 123 -10.77 13.14 -12.30
C ALA A 123 -11.05 11.70 -11.87
N SER A 124 -10.17 10.75 -12.23
CA SER A 124 -10.35 9.34 -11.84
C SER A 124 -10.27 9.14 -10.32
N VAL A 125 -9.41 9.90 -9.65
CA VAL A 125 -9.25 9.86 -8.19
C VAL A 125 -10.48 10.47 -7.52
N ARG A 126 -10.96 11.62 -8.02
CA ARG A 126 -12.21 12.24 -7.52
C ARG A 126 -13.42 11.32 -7.67
N GLN A 127 -13.56 10.67 -8.83
CA GLN A 127 -14.64 9.72 -9.08
C GLN A 127 -14.59 8.55 -8.10
N ALA A 128 -13.41 7.97 -7.87
CA ALA A 128 -13.24 6.89 -6.90
C ALA A 128 -13.64 7.34 -5.49
N ALA A 129 -13.31 8.57 -5.08
CA ALA A 129 -13.70 9.11 -3.78
C ALA A 129 -15.22 9.29 -3.66
N CYS A 130 -15.90 9.84 -4.68
CA CYS A 130 -17.36 9.91 -4.70
C CYS A 130 -18.02 8.54 -4.55
N GLU A 131 -17.59 7.55 -5.35
CA GLU A 131 -18.11 6.18 -5.31
C GLU A 131 -17.93 5.55 -3.94
N VAL A 132 -16.76 5.73 -3.33
CA VAL A 132 -16.42 5.12 -2.03
C VAL A 132 -17.15 5.81 -0.88
N LEU A 133 -17.23 7.14 -0.87
CA LEU A 133 -17.98 7.87 0.16
C LEU A 133 -19.46 7.49 0.14
N GLY A 134 -20.05 7.32 -1.06
CA GLY A 134 -21.42 6.82 -1.18
C GLY A 134 -21.60 5.44 -0.56
N LYS A 135 -20.64 4.53 -0.76
CA LYS A 135 -20.70 3.17 -0.20
C LYS A 135 -20.51 3.12 1.32
N ILE A 136 -19.58 3.89 1.87
CA ILE A 136 -19.30 3.89 3.31
C ILE A 136 -20.41 4.65 4.07
N GLY A 137 -20.91 5.73 3.47
CA GLY A 137 -21.92 6.60 4.08
C GLY A 137 -23.36 6.13 3.92
N ASP A 138 -23.62 5.09 3.13
CA ASP A 138 -24.94 4.49 2.98
C ASP A 138 -25.12 3.37 4.01
N PRO A 139 -25.92 3.58 5.09
CA PRO A 139 -26.18 2.53 6.08
C PRO A 139 -27.04 1.37 5.53
N GLN A 140 -27.48 1.44 4.25
CA GLN A 140 -28.28 0.42 3.57
C GLN A 140 -27.55 -0.26 2.38
N ALA A 141 -26.28 0.08 2.10
CA ALA A 141 -25.48 -0.54 1.02
C ALA A 141 -24.93 -1.93 1.36
#